data_AF-A0A938MNY5-F1
#
_entry.id   AF-A0A938MNY5-F1
#
_cell.length_a   1.000
_cell.length_b   1.000
_cell.length_c   1.000
_cell.angle_alpha   90.00
_cell.angle_beta   90.00
_cell.angle_gamma   90.00
#
_symmetry.space_group_name_H-M   'P 1'
#
loop_
_entity.id
_entity.type
_entity.pdbx_description
1 polymer ?
#
loop_
_entity_poly.entity_id
_entity_poly.type
_entity_poly.pdbx_seq_one_letter_code
_entity_poly.pdbx_strand_id
1 'polypeptide(L)' 'MSEPAIPRPEHPRPDLQRDLWLNLNGPWEFEMDKDGAIGRDAVKPDMPLGRTILVPFCPESRLSGVGE' A
#
# COMPACT_ATOMS: atom_id res chain seq x y z
N MET A 1 -19.48 -9.72 8.93
CA MET A 1 -18.03 -9.40 9.04
C MET A 1 -17.92 -7.91 8.76
N SER A 2 -17.40 -7.11 9.69
CA SER A 2 -17.25 -5.66 9.48
C SER A 2 -16.13 -5.43 8.47
N GLU A 3 -16.38 -4.63 7.43
CA GLU A 3 -15.32 -4.13 6.57
C GLU A 3 -14.25 -3.41 7.42
N PRO A 4 -12.95 -3.69 7.20
CA PRO A 4 -11.90 -2.98 7.91
C PRO A 4 -11.95 -1.50 7.53
N ALA A 5 -11.85 -0.62 8.53
CA ALA A 5 -11.83 0.82 8.30
C ALA A 5 -10.61 1.20 7.44
N ILE A 6 -10.84 1.97 6.37
CA ILE A 6 -9.78 2.48 5.48
C ILE A 6 -8.81 3.33 6.32
N PRO A 7 -7.50 3.02 6.37
CA PRO A 7 -6.52 3.81 7.10
C PRO A 7 -6.45 5.22 6.52
N ARG A 8 -6.43 6.24 7.38
CA ARG A 8 -6.35 7.66 6.96
C ARG A 8 -7.38 7.98 5.84
N PRO A 9 -8.69 7.84 6.13
CA PRO A 9 -9.73 8.00 5.12
C PRO A 9 -9.87 9.45 4.62
N GLU A 10 -9.34 10.42 5.36
CA GLU A 10 -9.40 11.85 5.04
C GLU A 10 -8.76 12.22 3.69
N HIS A 11 -9.41 13.13 2.94
CA HIS A 11 -8.83 13.69 1.71
C HIS A 11 -7.58 14.51 2.05
N PRO A 12 -6.45 14.37 1.33
CA PRO A 12 -5.20 15.07 1.66
C PRO A 12 -5.29 16.60 1.66
N ARG A 13 -6.24 17.16 0.89
CA ARG A 13 -6.56 18.59 0.86
C ARG A 13 -8.08 18.79 0.93
N PRO A 14 -8.69 18.81 2.12
CA PRO A 14 -10.14 18.83 2.27
C PRO A 14 -10.82 19.96 1.47
N ASP A 15 -10.19 21.13 1.41
CA ASP A 15 -10.73 22.30 0.68
C ASP A 15 -10.75 22.13 -0.85
N LEU A 16 -10.05 21.13 -1.39
CA LEU A 16 -9.92 20.87 -2.83
C LEU A 16 -10.50 19.51 -3.25
N GLN A 17 -11.41 18.94 -2.45
CA GLN A 17 -12.04 17.67 -2.76
C GLN A 17 -12.87 17.76 -4.06
N ARG A 18 -12.81 16.69 -4.86
CA ARG A 18 -13.65 16.52 -6.07
C ARG A 18 -14.54 15.29 -5.90
N ASP A 19 -15.67 15.27 -6.60
CA ASP A 19 -16.68 14.21 -6.47
C ASP A 19 -16.15 12.80 -6.79
N LEU A 20 -15.23 12.69 -7.76
CA LEU A 20 -14.65 11.40 -8.20
C LEU A 20 -13.34 11.06 -7.48
N TRP A 21 -13.14 11.54 -6.26
CA TRP A 21 -11.98 11.14 -5.47
C TRP A 21 -12.17 9.74 -4.85
N LEU A 22 -11.16 8.89 -4.99
CA LEU A 22 -11.12 7.55 -4.42
C LEU A 22 -9.88 7.39 -3.54
N ASN A 23 -10.08 6.90 -2.32
CA ASN A 23 -9.00 6.51 -1.44
C ASN A 23 -8.57 5.07 -1.77
N LEU A 24 -7.29 4.87 -2.05
CA LEU A 24 -6.70 3.56 -2.33
C LEU A 24 -5.89 2.99 -1.16
N ASN A 25 -5.97 3.62 0.02
CA ASN A 25 -5.34 3.12 1.24
C ASN A 25 -5.95 1.79 1.64
N GLY A 26 -5.11 0.92 2.21
CA GLY A 26 -5.49 -0.43 2.52
C GLY A 26 -4.33 -1.41 2.31
N PRO A 27 -4.62 -2.72 2.31
CA PRO A 27 -3.64 -3.75 2.07
C PRO A 27 -3.25 -3.81 0.59
N TRP A 28 -1.95 -3.84 0.31
CA TRP A 28 -1.38 -3.98 -1.03
C TRP A 28 -0.39 -5.15 -1.05
N GLU A 29 -0.36 -5.90 -2.15
CA GLU A 29 0.72 -6.85 -2.39
C GLU A 29 2.07 -6.13 -2.47
N PHE A 30 3.08 -6.69 -1.82
CA PHE A 30 4.38 -6.05 -1.61
C PHE A 30 5.50 -7.09 -1.58
N GLU A 31 6.67 -6.73 -2.12
CA GLU A 31 7.90 -7.47 -1.95
C GLU A 31 9.07 -6.49 -1.84
N MET A 32 10.07 -6.82 -1.04
CA MET A 32 11.25 -5.98 -0.87
C MET A 32 12.45 -6.58 -1.60
N ASP A 33 12.89 -5.93 -2.66
CA ASP A 33 14.11 -6.30 -3.39
C ASP A 33 15.36 -5.78 -2.66
N LYS A 34 15.79 -6.49 -1.61
CA LYS A 34 16.92 -6.09 -0.77
C LYS A 34 18.25 -6.10 -1.51
N ASP A 35 18.43 -7.02 -2.46
CA ASP A 35 19.70 -7.27 -3.14
C ASP A 35 19.74 -6.66 -4.55
N GLY A 36 18.69 -5.96 -4.98
CA GLY A 36 18.57 -5.42 -6.34
C GLY A 36 18.52 -6.53 -7.41
N ALA A 37 18.15 -7.74 -7.01
CA ALA A 37 18.17 -8.92 -7.87
C ALA A 37 16.93 -8.99 -8.76
N ILE A 38 15.85 -8.32 -8.37
CA ILE A 38 14.63 -8.21 -9.17
C ILE A 38 14.86 -7.09 -10.18
N GLY A 39 15.33 -7.48 -11.36
CA GLY A 39 15.42 -6.54 -12.49
C GLY A 39 14.09 -5.85 -12.77
N ARG A 40 14.14 -4.62 -13.30
CA ARG A 40 12.96 -3.77 -13.56
C ARG A 40 11.80 -4.47 -14.26
N ASP A 41 12.10 -5.43 -15.13
CA ASP A 41 11.12 -6.14 -15.96
C ASP A 41 10.72 -7.52 -15.41
N ALA A 42 11.28 -7.92 -14.27
CA ALA A 42 11.02 -9.23 -13.65
C ALA A 42 9.63 -9.28 -13.00
N VAL A 43 9.09 -8.15 -12.54
CA VAL A 43 7.75 -8.05 -11.96
C VAL A 43 6.73 -7.83 -13.08
N LYS A 44 5.80 -8.77 -13.21
CA LYS A 44 4.65 -8.65 -14.13
C LYS A 44 3.40 -8.20 -13.36
N PRO A 45 2.42 -7.54 -14.01
CA PRO A 45 1.22 -7.04 -13.34
C PRO A 45 0.45 -8.09 -12.54
N ASP A 46 0.41 -9.34 -13.03
CA ASP A 46 -0.33 -10.45 -12.42
C ASP A 46 0.58 -11.40 -11.62
N MET A 47 1.81 -10.99 -11.34
CA MET A 47 2.74 -11.79 -10.53
C MET A 47 2.40 -11.60 -9.06
N PRO A 48 2.04 -12.66 -8.31
CA PRO A 48 1.76 -12.54 -6.89
C PRO A 48 3.03 -12.17 -6.12
N LEU A 49 2.91 -11.23 -5.18
CA LEU A 49 4.00 -10.86 -4.27
C LEU A 49 3.85 -11.54 -2.91
N GLY A 50 4.97 -11.82 -2.24
CA GLY A 50 4.99 -12.67 -1.05
C GLY A 50 4.52 -12.02 0.25
N ARG A 51 4.28 -10.70 0.26
CA ARG A 51 3.91 -9.94 1.46
C ARG A 51 2.74 -9.00 1.19
N THR A 52 2.20 -8.46 2.28
CA THR A 52 1.18 -7.42 2.23
C THR A 52 1.61 -6.23 3.09
N ILE A 53 1.58 -5.03 2.51
CA ILE A 53 1.84 -3.78 3.23
C ILE A 53 0.55 -2.97 3.40
N LEU A 54 0.40 -2.32 4.55
CA LEU A 54 -0.70 -1.40 4.81
C LEU A 54 -0.33 0.03 4.41
N VAL A 55 -0.87 0.49 3.27
CA VAL A 55 -0.75 1.89 2.81
C VAL A 55 -1.68 2.76 3.68
N PRO A 56 -1.23 3.94 4.18
CA PRO A 56 -0.07 4.72 3.72
C PRO A 56 1.16 4.67 4.65
N PHE A 57 1.34 3.61 5.44
CA PHE A 57 2.44 3.56 6.39
C PHE A 57 3.77 3.18 5.71
N CYS A 58 4.87 3.81 6.12
CA CYS A 58 6.21 3.48 5.64
C CYS A 58 6.56 2.02 5.98
N PRO A 59 7.31 1.29 5.12
CA PRO A 59 7.68 -0.11 5.35
C PRO A 59 8.34 -0.36 6.71
N GLU A 60 9.18 0.54 7.18
CA GLU A 60 9.92 0.43 8.45
C GLU A 60 9.04 0.60 9.70
N SER A 61 7.81 1.09 9.54
CA SER A 61 6.88 1.27 10.65
C SER A 61 6.19 -0.05 10.99
N ARG A 62 6.06 -0.37 12.27
CA ARG A 62 5.21 -1.50 12.72
C ARG A 62 3.76 -1.40 12.24
N LEU A 63 3.26 -0.18 11.98
CA LEU A 63 1.91 0.04 11.48
C LEU A 63 1.71 -0.43 10.03
N SER A 64 2.79 -0.61 9.26
CA SER A 64 2.72 -1.12 7.88
C SER A 64 2.44 -2.62 7.81
N GLY A 65 2.68 -3.35 8.90
CA GLY A 65 2.63 -4.81 8.95
C GLY A 65 3.86 -5.52 8.37
N VAL A 66 4.80 -4.80 7.76
CA VAL A 66 6.06 -5.36 7.21
C VAL A 66 7.33 -4.90 7.92
N GLY A 67 7.23 -3.87 8.77
CA GLY A 67 8.33 -3.37 9.59
C GLY A 67 8.51 -4.21 10.85
N GLU A 68 9.69 -4.82 11.00
CA GLU A 68 10.11 -5.57 12.19
C GLU A 68 10.58 -4.66 13.32
#